data_AF-A0A497BLB4-F1
#
_entry.id   AF-A0A497BLB4-F1
#
_cell.length_a   1.000
_cell.length_b   1.000
_cell.length_c   1.000
_cell.angle_alpha   90.00
_cell.angle_beta   90.00
_cell.angle_gamma   90.00
#
_symmetry.space_group_name_H-M   'P 1'
#
loop_
_entity.id
_entity.type
_entity.pdbx_description
1 polymer ?
#
loop_
_entity_poly.entity_id
_entity_poly.type
_entity_poly.pdbx_seq_one_letter_code
_entity_poly.pdbx_strand_id
1 'polypeptide(L)' 'MVLWDFMAKNNLSQKELAQKLGISAGYVSQILCGTRHPSPQLRRRILQLLHPLTFDDLFSIESANGSGLECHDS' A
#
# COMPACT_ATOMS: atom_id res chain seq x y z
N MET A 1 -1.26 5.21 -5.25
CA MET A 1 -0.54 5.15 -3.95
C MET A 1 0.91 4.74 -4.21
N VAL A 2 1.89 5.41 -3.62
CA VAL A 2 3.35 5.18 -3.85
C VAL A 2 3.91 3.90 -3.21
N LEU A 3 3.10 3.15 -2.44
CA LEU A 3 3.54 1.95 -1.72
C LEU A 3 4.06 0.86 -2.67
N TRP A 4 3.49 0.73 -3.86
CA TRP A 4 3.91 -0.27 -4.85
C TRP A 4 5.34 -0.02 -5.34
N ASP A 5 5.63 1.24 -5.67
CA ASP A 5 6.96 1.66 -6.13
C ASP A 5 8.02 1.44 -5.04
N PHE A 6 7.68 1.73 -3.77
CA PHE A 6 8.56 1.43 -2.65
C PHE A 6 8.83 -0.08 -2.54
N MET A 7 7.80 -0.92 -2.63
CA MET A 7 7.96 -2.37 -2.54
C MET A 7 8.84 -2.91 -3.67
N ALA A 8 8.64 -2.43 -4.89
CA ALA A 8 9.45 -2.78 -6.05
C ALA A 8 10.93 -2.37 -5.86
N LYS A 9 11.18 -1.14 -5.37
CA LYS A 9 12.54 -0.64 -5.10
C LYS A 9 13.26 -1.37 -3.96
N ASN A 10 12.53 -1.84 -2.96
CA ASN A 10 13.07 -2.54 -1.80
C ASN A 10 13.00 -4.06 -1.93
N ASN A 11 12.62 -4.59 -3.09
CA ASN A 11 12.49 -6.01 -3.37
C ASN A 11 11.58 -6.75 -2.35
N LEU A 12 10.57 -6.02 -1.82
CA LEU A 12 9.63 -6.51 -0.81
C LEU A 12 8.42 -7.15 -1.48
N SER A 13 8.10 -8.39 -1.09
CA SER A 13 6.89 -9.07 -1.57
C SER A 13 5.63 -8.63 -0.81
N GLN A 14 4.46 -8.76 -1.45
CA GLN A 14 3.16 -8.52 -0.80
C GLN A 14 2.96 -9.43 0.42
N LYS A 15 3.50 -10.66 0.38
CA LYS A 15 3.44 -11.61 1.50
C LYS A 15 4.27 -11.13 2.68
N GLU A 16 5.49 -10.65 2.45
CA GLU A 16 6.34 -10.10 3.51
C GLU A 16 5.74 -8.85 4.12
N LEU A 17 5.18 -7.96 3.29
CA LEU A 17 4.48 -6.78 3.78
C LEU A 17 3.26 -7.16 4.62
N ALA A 18 2.46 -8.13 4.15
CA ALA A 18 1.32 -8.66 4.88
C ALA A 18 1.71 -9.21 6.25
N GLN A 19 2.80 -10.00 6.32
CA GLN A 19 3.33 -10.54 7.57
C GLN A 19 3.82 -9.43 8.51
N LYS A 20 4.61 -8.47 8.00
CA LYS A 20 5.10 -7.33 8.80
C LYS A 20 3.98 -6.45 9.34
N LEU A 21 2.91 -6.28 8.58
CA LEU A 21 1.75 -5.48 8.97
C LEU A 21 0.74 -6.27 9.82
N GLY A 22 0.82 -7.60 9.83
CA GLY A 22 -0.11 -8.49 10.51
C GLY A 22 -1.50 -8.52 9.85
N ILE A 23 -1.56 -8.41 8.52
CA ILE A 23 -2.79 -8.45 7.72
C ILE A 23 -2.70 -9.53 6.64
N SER A 24 -3.82 -9.84 5.97
CA SER A 24 -3.80 -10.80 4.87
C SER A 24 -3.22 -10.21 3.58
N ALA A 25 -2.59 -11.06 2.75
CA ALA A 25 -2.05 -10.65 1.46
C ALA A 25 -3.15 -10.09 0.52
N GLY A 26 -4.36 -10.64 0.58
CA GLY A 26 -5.50 -10.10 -0.16
C GLY A 26 -5.89 -8.68 0.28
N TYR A 27 -5.78 -8.38 1.57
CA TYR A 27 -6.02 -7.02 2.08
C TYR A 27 -4.93 -6.05 1.66
N VAL A 28 -3.66 -6.50 1.61
CA VAL A 28 -2.56 -5.72 1.04
C VAL A 28 -2.82 -5.38 -0.42
N SER A 29 -3.24 -6.36 -1.24
CA SER A 29 -3.58 -6.13 -2.64
C SER A 29 -4.71 -5.10 -2.80
N GLN A 30 -5.78 -5.20 -2.01
CA GLN A 30 -6.87 -4.20 -2.04
C GLN A 30 -6.40 -2.78 -1.66
N ILE A 31 -5.47 -2.66 -0.72
CA ILE A 31 -4.86 -1.39 -0.36
C ILE A 31 -4.00 -0.86 -1.52
N LEU A 32 -3.13 -1.70 -2.07
CA LEU A 32 -2.24 -1.38 -3.20
C LEU A 32 -3.02 -0.93 -4.45
N CYS A 33 -4.11 -1.62 -4.77
CA CYS A 33 -5.00 -1.29 -5.88
C CYS A 33 -5.88 -0.06 -5.60
N GLY A 34 -5.79 0.54 -4.41
CA GLY A 34 -6.58 1.73 -4.05
C GLY A 34 -8.07 1.46 -3.82
N THR A 35 -8.50 0.20 -3.79
CA THR A 35 -9.91 -0.17 -3.54
C THR A 35 -10.28 -0.13 -2.07
N ARG A 36 -9.29 -0.13 -1.17
CA ARG A 36 -9.48 0.01 0.28
C ARG A 36 -8.51 1.01 0.88
N HIS A 37 -9.05 1.95 1.65
CA HIS A 37 -8.23 2.83 2.48
C HIS A 37 -7.84 2.11 3.79
N PRO A 38 -6.55 2.00 4.10
CA PRO A 38 -6.09 1.37 5.34
C PRO A 38 -6.61 2.16 6.55
N SER A 39 -6.83 1.49 7.68
CA SER A 39 -7.23 2.15 8.93
C SER A 39 -6.11 3.05 9.47
N PRO A 40 -6.41 4.04 10.34
CA PRO A 40 -5.38 4.90 10.93
C PRO A 40 -4.25 4.12 11.63
N GLN A 41 -4.59 3.00 12.27
CA GLN A 41 -3.61 2.11 12.90
C GLN A 41 -2.70 1.44 11.87
N LEU A 42 -3.27 0.94 10.78
CA LEU A 42 -2.51 0.29 9.71
C LEU A 42 -1.60 1.30 8.99
N ARG A 43 -2.08 2.53 8.77
CA ARG A 43 -1.26 3.61 8.22
C ARG A 43 -0.03 3.90 9.07
N ARG A 44 -0.16 3.94 10.39
CA ARG A 44 0.99 4.11 11.30
C ARG A 44 2.00 2.97 11.16
N ARG A 45 1.54 1.72 11.06
CA ARG A 45 2.43 0.56 10.84
C ARG A 45 3.15 0.63 9.50
N ILE A 46 2.42 1.01 8.45
CA ILE A 46 2.99 1.22 7.11
C ILE A 46 4.06 2.32 7.17
N LEU A 47 3.76 3.48 7.77
CA LEU A 47 4.72 4.57 7.97
C LEU A 47 5.97 4.15 8.74
N GLN A 48 5.82 3.36 9.80
CA GLN A 48 6.96 2.84 10.57
C GLN A 48 7.87 1.93 9.73
N LEU A 49 7.31 1.16 8.79
CA LEU A 49 8.09 0.30 7.89
C LEU A 49 8.77 1.07 6.76
N LEU A 50 8.22 2.22 6.37
CA LEU A 50 8.63 2.98 5.19
C LEU A 50 9.51 4.18 5.52
N HIS A 51 9.98 4.28 6.76
CA HIS A 51 10.79 5.42 7.21
C HIS A 51 11.99 5.65 6.26
N PRO A 52 12.24 6.90 5.81
CA PRO A 52 11.74 8.17 6.34
C PRO A 52 10.48 8.75 5.64
N LEU A 53 9.76 7.99 4.81
CA LEU A 53 8.57 8.50 4.10
C LEU A 53 7.48 8.98 5.07
N THR A 54 6.89 10.13 4.78
CA THR A 54 5.82 10.74 5.59
C THR A 54 4.43 10.35 5.08
N PHE A 55 3.39 10.71 5.86
CA PHE A 55 2.01 10.41 5.49
C PHE A 55 1.62 11.05 4.15
N ASP A 56 2.05 12.29 3.95
CA ASP A 56 1.78 13.06 2.73
C ASP A 56 2.45 12.45 1.50
N ASP A 57 3.63 11.84 1.66
CA ASP A 57 4.30 11.12 0.57
C ASP A 57 3.51 9.86 0.17
N LEU A 58 2.90 9.16 1.14
CA LEU A 58 2.18 7.91 0.93
C LEU A 58 0.79 8.09 0.32
N PHE A 59 0.08 9.12 0.79
CA PHE A 59 -1.29 9.43 0.44
C PHE A 59 -1.34 10.75 -0.33
N SER A 60 -0.62 10.83 -1.44
CA SER A 60 -0.91 11.88 -2.42
C SER A 60 -2.32 11.61 -2.96
N ILE A 61 -3.28 12.40 -2.47
CA ILE A 61 -4.70 12.29 -2.82
C ILE A 61 -4.83 12.82 -4.24
N GLU A 62 -4.70 11.95 -5.25
CA GLU A 62 -5.30 12.26 -6.54
C GLU A 62 -6.81 12.25 -6.35
N SER A 63 -7.38 13.46 -6.31
CA SER A 63 -8.81 13.71 -6.27
C SER A 63 -9.53 12.93 -7.37
N ALA A 64 -10.15 11.82 -6.97
CA ALA A 64 -11.37 11.27 -7.56
C ALA A 64 -11.54 11.43 -9.08
N ASN A 65 -10.82 10.62 -9.85
CA ASN A 65 -11.23 10.21 -11.18
C ASN A 65 -11.15 8.68 -11.24
N GLY A 66 -12.30 8.07 -10.93
CA GLY A 66 -12.47 6.63 -11.01
C GLY A 66 -12.16 6.11 -12.41
N SER A 67 -11.15 5.27 -12.51
CA SER A 67 -11.05 4.25 -13.53
C SER A 67 -10.44 3.02 -12.85
N GLY A 68 -11.18 1.92 -12.92
CA GLY A 68 -10.81 0.66 -12.30
C GLY A 68 -9.41 0.23 -12.73
N LEU A 69 -8.59 -0.15 -11.76
CA LEU A 69 -7.30 -0.75 -12.06
C LEU A 69 -7.47 -2.26 -12.04
N GLU A 70 -7.46 -2.79 -13.26
CA GLU A 70 -7.27 -4.18 -13.62
C GLU A 70 -6.19 -4.82 -12.75
N CYS A 71 -6.56 -5.90 -12.07
CA CYS A 71 -5.58 -6.86 -11.57
C CYS A 71 -4.88 -7.46 -12.78
N HIS A 72 -3.66 -7.01 -13.09
CA HIS A 72 -2.78 -7.70 -14.03
C HIS A 72 -2.32 -8.99 -13.33
N ASP A 73 -3.12 -10.05 -13.53
CA ASP A 73 -2.74 -11.43 -13.28
C ASP A 73 -1.61 -11.79 -14.25
N SER A 74 -0.61 -12.52 -13.75
CA SER A 74 0.56 -12.97 -14.53
C SER A 74 0.24 -14.12 -15.46
#